data_AF-A0A4Q8LXQ6-F1
#
_entry.id   AF-A0A4Q8LXQ6-F1
#
_cell.length_a   1.000
_cell.length_b   1.000
_cell.length_c   1.000
_cell.angle_alpha   90.00
_cell.angle_beta   90.00
_cell.angle_gamma   90.00
#
_symmetry.space_group_name_H-M   'P 1'
#
loop_
_entity.id
_entity.type
_entity.pdbx_description
1 polymer ?
#
loop_
_entity_poly.entity_id
_entity_poly.type
_entity_poly.pdbx_seq_one_letter_code
_entity_poly.pdbx_strand_id
1 'polypeptide(L)' 'MRLDSIERESHCKMIRHFHRRWGVCMQVLIDQACFGLPGLESLGDDELIQLHKDLERAQDCMRDGVNFEDAGLLKSRYG' A
#
# COMPACT_ATOMS: atom_id res chain seq x y z
N MET A 1 10.76 -11.64 -4.58
CA MET A 1 11.86 -10.92 -5.25
C MET A 1 12.67 -10.22 -4.17
N ARG A 2 14.00 -10.25 -4.23
CA ARG A 2 14.84 -9.56 -3.24
C ARG A 2 15.19 -8.18 -3.78
N LEU A 3 14.85 -7.13 -3.02
CA LEU A 3 15.21 -5.76 -3.35
C LEU A 3 16.60 -5.44 -2.81
N ASP A 4 17.33 -4.59 -3.50
CA ASP A 4 18.47 -3.91 -2.89
C ASP A 4 18.00 -2.79 -1.93
N SER A 5 18.95 -2.21 -1.18
CA SER A 5 18.63 -1.18 -0.20
C SER A 5 18.08 0.11 -0.84
N ILE A 6 18.51 0.45 -2.04
CA ILE A 6 18.10 1.66 -2.77
C ILE A 6 16.69 1.46 -3.31
N GLU A 7 16.41 0.32 -3.92
CA GLU A 7 15.08 -0.04 -4.40
C GLU A 7 14.08 -0.04 -3.25
N ARG A 8 14.42 -0.69 -2.14
CA ARG A 8 13.58 -0.73 -0.94
C ARG A 8 13.29 0.67 -0.40
N GLU A 9 14.31 1.53 -0.30
CA GLU A 9 14.11 2.93 0.11
C GLU A 9 13.21 3.69 -0.87
N SER A 10 13.37 3.47 -2.17
CA SER A 10 12.53 4.06 -3.22
C SER A 10 11.05 3.69 -3.05
N HIS A 11 10.76 2.40 -2.85
CA HIS A 11 9.41 1.93 -2.56
C HIS A 11 8.82 2.62 -1.31
N CYS A 12 9.59 2.70 -0.22
CA CYS A 12 9.15 3.40 0.98
C CYS A 12 8.87 4.89 0.74
N LYS A 13 9.71 5.58 -0.07
CA LYS A 13 9.48 6.98 -0.44
C LYS A 13 8.20 7.18 -1.23
N MET A 14 7.93 6.29 -2.19
CA MET A 14 6.73 6.34 -3.01
C MET A 14 5.46 6.05 -2.21
N ILE A 15 5.47 5.04 -1.35
CA ILE A 15 4.35 4.74 -0.45
C ILE A 15 4.01 5.94 0.44
N ARG A 16 5.02 6.58 1.04
CA ARG A 16 4.82 7.82 1.82
C ARG A 16 4.34 8.98 0.95
N HIS A 17 4.72 9.04 -0.33
CA HIS A 17 4.22 10.04 -1.27
C HIS A 17 2.72 9.85 -1.55
N PHE A 18 2.26 8.62 -1.81
CA PHE A 18 0.84 8.32 -1.99
C PHE A 18 0.02 8.70 -0.75
N HIS A 19 0.51 8.34 0.43
CA HIS A 19 -0.15 8.72 1.69
C HIS A 19 -0.24 10.25 1.85
N ARG A 20 0.85 10.99 1.62
CA ARG A 20 0.81 12.47 1.71
C ARG A 20 -0.17 13.11 0.73
N ARG A 21 -0.35 12.51 -0.45
CA ARG A 21 -1.22 13.05 -1.50
C ARG A 21 -2.71 12.79 -1.26
N TRP A 22 -3.05 11.61 -0.74
CA TRP A 22 -4.43 11.12 -0.66
C TRP A 22 -4.94 10.90 0.78
N GLY A 23 -4.06 11.00 1.78
CA GLY A 23 -4.38 10.95 3.20
C GLY A 23 -5.00 9.63 3.65
N VAL A 24 -6.07 9.75 4.44
CA VAL A 24 -6.73 8.63 5.14
C VAL A 24 -7.15 7.50 4.21
N CYS A 25 -7.53 7.82 2.96
CA CYS A 25 -7.90 6.80 1.98
C CYS A 25 -6.75 5.82 1.71
N MET A 26 -5.50 6.28 1.66
CA MET A 26 -4.35 5.39 1.48
C MET A 26 -3.86 4.78 2.80
N GLN A 27 -4.13 5.45 3.93
CA GLN A 27 -3.73 4.96 5.24
C GLN A 27 -4.34 3.59 5.55
N VAL A 28 -5.60 3.34 5.19
CA VAL A 28 -6.25 2.03 5.45
C VAL A 28 -5.54 0.86 4.74
N LEU A 29 -4.97 1.08 3.54
CA LEU A 29 -4.21 0.07 2.82
C LEU A 29 -2.84 -0.17 3.47
N ILE A 30 -2.21 0.89 3.95
CA ILE A 30 -0.95 0.82 4.71
C ILE A 30 -1.17 0.08 6.03
N ASP A 31 -2.24 0.40 6.77
CA ASP A 31 -2.58 -0.26 8.03
C ASP A 31 -2.88 -1.75 7.82
N GLN A 32 -3.57 -2.09 6.73
CA GLN A 32 -3.83 -3.48 6.36
C GLN A 32 -2.54 -4.25 6.10
N ALA A 33 -1.62 -3.68 5.31
CA ALA A 33 -0.35 -4.32 4.99
C ALA A 33 0.56 -4.44 6.23
N CYS A 34 0.57 -3.41 7.08
CA CYS A 34 1.38 -3.37 8.29
C CYS A 34 0.72 -4.03 9.50
N PHE A 35 -0.39 -4.75 9.34
CA PHE A 35 -1.09 -5.31 10.49
C PHE A 35 -0.19 -6.29 11.27
N GLY A 36 0.01 -6.01 12.57
CA GLY A 36 0.91 -6.78 13.42
C GLY A 36 2.39 -6.41 13.30
N LEU A 37 2.72 -5.38 12.50
CA LEU A 37 4.06 -4.86 12.30
C LEU A 37 4.21 -3.44 12.89
N PRO A 38 5.42 -3.05 13.35
CA PRO A 38 5.68 -1.70 13.85
C PRO A 38 5.50 -0.59 12.80
N GLY A 39 5.63 -0.93 11.52
CA GLY A 39 5.53 0.03 10.43
C GLY A 39 6.01 -0.52 9.09
N LEU A 40 6.06 0.37 8.10
CA LEU A 40 6.36 0.08 6.70
C LEU A 40 7.72 -0.61 6.52
N GLU A 41 8.71 -0.19 7.31
CA GLU A 41 10.08 -0.66 7.26
C GLU A 41 10.22 -2.13 7.67
N SER A 42 9.22 -2.68 8.36
CA SER A 42 9.16 -4.07 8.81
C SER A 42 8.54 -5.03 7.79
N LEU A 43 7.97 -4.53 6.68
CA LEU A 43 7.43 -5.38 5.61
C LEU A 43 8.53 -6.19 4.92
N GLY A 44 8.24 -7.42 4.51
CA GLY A 44 9.08 -8.14 3.56
C GLY A 44 9.16 -7.40 2.21
N ASP A 45 10.18 -7.70 1.41
CA ASP A 45 10.35 -7.06 0.09
C ASP A 45 9.12 -7.28 -0.81
N ASP A 46 8.59 -8.51 -0.85
CA ASP A 46 7.42 -8.84 -1.66
C ASP A 46 6.16 -8.11 -1.17
N GLU A 47 5.99 -7.97 0.15
CA GLU A 47 4.85 -7.25 0.75
C GLU A 47 4.95 -5.74 0.48
N LEU A 48 6.17 -5.19 0.53
CA LEU A 48 6.42 -3.78 0.22
C LEU A 48 6.16 -3.47 -1.27
N ILE A 49 6.58 -4.37 -2.17
CA ILE A 49 6.28 -4.27 -3.60
C ILE A 49 4.77 -4.35 -3.82
N GLN A 50 4.09 -5.29 -3.17
CA GLN A 50 2.65 -5.46 -3.32
C GLN A 50 1.90 -4.22 -2.82
N LEU A 51 2.25 -3.70 -1.65
CA LEU A 51 1.66 -2.47 -1.12
C LEU A 51 1.87 -1.28 -2.07
N HIS A 52 3.07 -1.13 -2.65
CA HIS A 52 3.30 -0.07 -3.64
C HIS A 52 2.33 -0.19 -4.83
N LYS A 53 2.21 -1.38 -5.42
CA LYS A 53 1.28 -1.64 -6.53
C LYS A 53 -0.19 -1.41 -6.14
N ASP A 54 -0.56 -1.82 -4.93
CA ASP A 54 -1.91 -1.62 -4.41
C ASP A 54 -2.24 -0.12 -4.27
N LEU A 55 -1.27 0.72 -3.85
CA LEU A 55 -1.46 2.16 -3.76
C LEU A 55 -1.51 2.85 -5.13
N GLU A 56 -0.74 2.38 -6.12
CA GLU A 56 -0.87 2.82 -7.51
C GLU A 56 -2.28 2.52 -8.03
N ARG A 57 -2.76 1.30 -7.84
CA ARG A 57 -4.10 0.89 -8.25
C ARG A 57 -5.21 1.61 -7.48
N ALA A 58 -5.00 1.88 -6.19
CA ALA A 58 -5.91 2.67 -5.37
C ALA A 58 -6.05 4.10 -5.89
N GLN A 59 -4.96 4.71 -6.36
CA GLN A 59 -5.01 6.03 -6.98
C GLN A 59 -5.91 6.02 -8.21
N ASP A 60 -5.80 5.01 -9.08
CA ASP A 60 -6.66 4.89 -10.25
C ASP A 60 -8.12 4.69 -9.84
N CYS A 61 -8.39 3.83 -8.85
CA CYS A 61 -9.75 3.63 -8.32
C CYS A 61 -10.37 4.94 -7.81
N MET A 62 -9.59 5.76 -7.09
CA MET A 62 -10.06 7.07 -6.60
C MET A 62 -10.38 8.05 -7.74
N ARG A 63 -9.64 8.00 -8.85
CA ARG A 63 -9.90 8.84 -10.03
C ARG A 63 -11.14 8.39 -10.79
N ASP A 64 -11.39 7.09 -10.81
CA ASP A 64 -12.49 6.46 -11.56
C ASP A 64 -13.77 6.30 -10.72
N GLY A 65 -13.73 6.68 -9.43
CA GLY A 65 -14.88 6.54 -8.52
C GLY A 65 -15.18 5.09 -8.12
N VAL A 66 -14.21 4.20 -8.24
CA VAL A 66 -14.30 2.78 -7.88
C VAL A 66 -13.95 2.60 -6.41
N ASN A 67 -14.77 1.83 -5.69
CA ASN A 67 -14.52 1.53 -4.28
C ASN A 67 -13.34 0.52 -4.15
N PHE A 68 -12.63 0.55 -3.02
CA PHE A 68 -11.45 -0.32 -2.81
C PHE A 68 -11.79 -1.79 -2.50
N GLU A 69 -12.95 -2.08 -1.95
CA GLU A 69 -13.44 -3.44 -1.69
C GLU A 69 -13.78 -4.17 -3.00
N ASP A 70 -14.52 -3.53 -3.90
CA ASP A 70 -14.86 -3.99 -5.25
C ASP A 70 -13.61 -4.18 -6.10
N ALA A 71 -12.61 -3.32 -5.90
CA ALA A 71 -11.30 -3.47 -6.52
C ALA A 71 -10.47 -4.63 -5.92
N GLY A 72 -10.88 -5.19 -4.79
CA GLY A 72 -10.14 -6.24 -4.06
C GLY A 72 -8.86 -5.74 -3.40
N LEU A 73 -8.74 -4.42 -3.15
CA LEU A 73 -7.62 -3.80 -2.44
C LEU A 73 -7.80 -3.92 -0.93
N LEU A 74 -9.03 -3.77 -0.44
CA LEU A 74 -9.38 -4.03 0.95
C LEU A 74 -9.87 -5.47 1.10
N LYS A 75 -9.27 -6.18 2.06
CA LYS A 75 -9.67 -7.55 2.40
C LYS A 75 -10.74 -7.48 3.48
N SER A 76 -11.93 -8.01 3.21
CA SER A 76 -12.92 -8.25 4.27
C SER A 76 -12.31 -9.21 5.28
N ARG A 77 -12.20 -8.78 6.54
CA ARG A 77 -11.74 -9.61 7.66
C ARG A 77 -12.68 -10.77 8.00
N TYR A 78 -13.85 -10.83 7.34
CA TYR A 78 -14.80 -11.92 7.41
C TYR A 78 -15.14 -12.35 5.98
N GLY A 79 -14.45 -13.37 5.51
CA GLY A 79 -14.78 -14.17 4.32
C GLY A 79 -14.75 -15.63 4.71
#